data_AF-A0A6N0NTA7-F1
#
_entry.id   AF-A0A6N0NTA7-F1
#
_cell.length_a   1.000
_cell.length_b   1.000
_cell.length_c   1.000
_cell.angle_alpha   90.00
_cell.angle_beta   90.00
_cell.angle_gamma   90.00
#
_symmetry.space_group_name_H-M   'P 1'
#
loop_
_entity.id
_entity.type
_entity.pdbx_description
1 polymer ?
#
loop_
_entity_poly.entity_id
_entity_poly.type
_entity_poly.pdbx_seq_one_letter_code
_entity_poly.pdbx_strand_id
1 'polypeptide(L)'
;MVNTLQLKKKTLTAKLSEELVKEYGRKRVQIRTDDTVRVMRGDNYGFEGKVTQVFPETGRISIEGLTRKKADGTPVYIKIHASKVVITKLTLDDPKRKEVINRVSQSTKGQQEGGKK
;
A
#
# COMPACT_ATOMS: atom_id res chain seq x y z
N MET A 1 30.70 -1.45 11.92
CA MET A 1 29.33 -1.00 12.21
C MET A 1 28.38 -1.63 11.20
N VAL A 2 27.66 -2.68 11.61
CA VAL A 2 26.65 -3.31 10.75
C VAL A 2 25.46 -2.36 10.60
N ASN A 3 25.14 -2.01 9.36
CA ASN A 3 24.01 -1.14 9.03
C ASN A 3 22.69 -1.87 9.35
N THR A 4 22.21 -1.74 10.58
CA THR A 4 21.03 -2.41 11.16
C THR A 4 19.70 -1.97 10.54
N LEU A 5 19.71 -1.06 9.54
CA LEU A 5 18.53 -0.71 8.73
C LEU A 5 17.95 -1.89 7.92
N GLN A 6 18.70 -2.98 7.73
CA GLN A 6 18.25 -4.15 6.98
C GLN A 6 17.52 -5.21 7.83
N LEU A 7 17.78 -5.31 9.15
CA LEU A 7 17.32 -6.45 9.95
C LEU A 7 15.89 -6.36 10.49
N LYS A 8 15.25 -5.19 10.47
CA LYS A 8 13.88 -5.00 10.99
C LYS A 8 12.98 -4.19 10.06
N LYS A 9 13.00 -4.49 8.75
CA LYS A 9 11.91 -4.06 7.88
C LYS A 9 10.66 -4.85 8.29
N LYS A 10 9.88 -4.34 9.25
CA LYS A 10 8.47 -4.75 9.38
C LYS A 10 7.87 -4.56 7.99
N THR A 11 7.41 -5.64 7.38
CA THR A 11 7.00 -5.65 5.97
C THR A 11 5.76 -4.77 5.80
N LEU A 12 5.99 -3.51 5.44
CA LEU A 12 4.97 -2.47 5.27
C LEU A 12 4.22 -2.71 3.96
N THR A 13 3.46 -3.80 3.96
CA THR A 13 2.79 -4.39 2.80
C THR A 13 1.28 -4.22 2.94
N ALA A 14 0.63 -3.86 1.84
CA ALA A 14 -0.81 -3.80 1.73
C ALA A 14 -1.31 -4.74 0.64
N LYS A 15 -2.61 -5.03 0.69
CA LYS A 15 -3.30 -5.76 -0.36
C LYS A 15 -3.51 -4.82 -1.57
N LEU A 16 -3.37 -5.33 -2.78
CA LEU A 16 -3.75 -4.62 -4.00
C LEU A 16 -5.27 -4.71 -4.23
N SER A 17 -5.86 -3.72 -4.90
CA SER A 17 -7.23 -3.80 -5.39
C SER A 17 -7.37 -4.97 -6.37
N GLU A 18 -8.57 -5.51 -6.53
CA GLU A 18 -8.79 -6.69 -7.38
C GLU A 18 -8.43 -6.43 -8.84
N GLU A 19 -8.59 -5.19 -9.30
CA GLU A 19 -8.16 -4.72 -10.62
C GLU A 19 -6.65 -4.83 -10.78
N LEU A 20 -5.87 -4.27 -9.84
CA LEU A 20 -4.41 -4.34 -9.86
C LEU A 20 -3.90 -5.78 -9.66
N VAL A 21 -4.63 -6.62 -8.91
CA VAL A 21 -4.30 -8.04 -8.77
C VAL A 21 -4.42 -8.76 -10.12
N LYS A 22 -5.46 -8.46 -10.91
CA LYS A 22 -5.65 -9.04 -12.25
C LYS A 22 -4.58 -8.57 -13.23
N GLU A 23 -4.23 -7.28 -13.18
CA GLU A 23 -3.23 -6.69 -14.08
C GLU A 23 -1.81 -7.20 -13.81
N TYR A 24 -1.41 -7.22 -12.53
CA TYR A 24 -0.02 -7.52 -12.13
C TYR A 24 0.19 -8.94 -11.58
N GLY A 25 -0.87 -9.72 -11.35
CA GLY A 25 -0.79 -11.09 -10.84
C GLY A 25 -0.31 -11.19 -9.38
N ARG A 26 -0.30 -10.07 -8.63
CA ARG A 26 0.18 -10.02 -7.25
C ARG A 26 -0.90 -9.61 -6.27
N LYS A 27 -0.94 -10.25 -5.11
CA LYS A 27 -1.91 -9.93 -4.05
C LYS A 27 -1.46 -8.80 -3.11
N ARG A 28 -0.14 -8.66 -2.89
CA ARG A 28 0.43 -7.73 -1.92
C ARG A 28 1.70 -7.07 -2.42
N VAL A 29 1.87 -5.79 -2.11
CA VAL A 29 3.05 -4.98 -2.47
C VAL A 29 3.39 -4.04 -1.31
N GLN A 30 4.65 -3.61 -1.24
CA GLN A 30 5.10 -2.60 -0.28
C GLN A 30 4.51 -1.23 -0.63
N ILE A 31 3.91 -0.58 0.37
CA ILE A 31 3.38 0.78 0.22
C ILE A 31 4.55 1.77 0.10
N ARG A 32 4.40 2.74 -0.81
CA ARG A 32 5.30 3.88 -0.94
C ARG A 32 4.53 5.18 -0.77
N THR A 33 5.29 6.25 -0.59
CA THR A 33 4.76 7.60 -0.73
C THR A 33 4.13 7.73 -2.11
N ASP A 34 3.07 8.52 -2.17
CA ASP A 34 2.29 8.81 -3.37
C ASP A 34 1.38 7.70 -3.91
N ASP A 35 1.42 6.48 -3.37
CA ASP A 35 0.39 5.47 -3.69
C ASP A 35 -0.99 5.96 -3.22
N THR A 36 -2.05 5.64 -3.97
CA THR A 36 -3.43 5.89 -3.52
C THR A 36 -3.94 4.66 -2.78
N VAL A 37 -4.49 4.87 -1.59
CA VAL A 37 -4.96 3.81 -0.72
C VAL A 37 -6.38 4.09 -0.23
N ARG A 38 -7.13 3.00 -0.03
CA ARG A 38 -8.45 3.00 0.58
C ARG A 38 -8.43 2.23 1.89
N VAL A 39 -9.05 2.79 2.92
CA VAL A 39 -9.16 2.18 4.25
C VAL A 39 -10.29 1.16 4.28
N MET A 40 -9.97 -0.07 4.67
CA MET A 40 -10.92 -1.20 4.69
C MET A 40 -11.46 -1.55 6.07
N ARG A 41 -10.85 -1.04 7.17
CA ARG A 41 -11.24 -1.41 8.55
C ARG A 41 -10.99 -0.26 9.53
N GLY A 42 -11.86 -0.13 10.53
CA GLY A 42 -11.77 0.87 11.61
C GLY A 42 -12.63 2.11 11.36
N ASP A 43 -12.45 3.14 12.20
CA ASP A 43 -13.30 4.34 12.21
C ASP A 43 -13.26 5.15 10.91
N ASN A 44 -12.18 5.01 10.15
CA ASN A 44 -11.98 5.70 8.87
C ASN A 44 -12.31 4.82 7.66
N TYR A 45 -13.18 3.82 7.83
CA TYR A 45 -13.61 2.92 6.76
C TYR A 45 -14.10 3.69 5.53
N GLY A 46 -13.71 3.24 4.34
CA GLY A 46 -14.16 3.79 3.08
C GLY A 46 -13.40 5.03 2.62
N PHE A 47 -12.61 5.67 3.49
CA PHE A 47 -11.79 6.81 3.12
C PHE A 47 -10.71 6.41 2.10
N GLU A 48 -10.59 7.20 1.03
CA GLU A 48 -9.56 7.04 0.00
C GLU A 48 -8.72 8.30 -0.07
N GLY A 49 -7.40 8.11 -0.18
CA GLY A 49 -6.48 9.23 -0.27
C GLY A 49 -5.06 8.78 -0.59
N LYS A 50 -4.20 9.77 -0.81
CA LYS A 50 -2.81 9.55 -1.17
C LYS A 50 -1.95 9.34 0.07
N VAL A 51 -0.94 8.48 -0.01
CA VAL A 51 0.00 8.26 1.10
C VAL A 51 1.01 9.40 1.14
N THR A 52 0.98 10.18 2.22
CA THR A 52 1.93 11.30 2.43
C THR A 52 3.22 10.84 3.08
N GLN A 53 3.11 9.98 4.09
CA GLN A 53 4.26 9.51 4.88
C GLN A 53 4.12 8.05 5.25
N VAL A 54 5.25 7.35 5.25
CA VAL A 54 5.37 5.96 5.62
C VAL A 54 6.28 5.85 6.84
N PHE A 55 5.88 5.07 7.85
CA PHE A 55 6.64 4.85 9.08
C PHE A 55 7.07 3.37 9.19
N PRO A 56 8.23 2.98 8.62
CA PRO A 56 8.70 1.59 8.60
C PRO A 56 8.84 0.96 9.98
N GLU A 57 9.25 1.74 10.99
CA GLU A 57 9.46 1.27 12.36
C GLU A 57 8.17 0.79 13.03
N THR A 58 7.07 1.49 12.73
CA THR A 58 5.76 1.25 13.35
C THR A 58 4.79 0.49 12.45
N GLY A 59 5.09 0.32 11.16
CA GLY A 59 4.21 -0.33 10.19
C GLY A 59 2.99 0.52 9.80
N ARG A 60 3.05 1.84 10.04
CA ARG A 60 1.93 2.76 9.83
C ARG A 60 2.17 3.72 8.67
N ILE A 61 1.09 4.29 8.16
CA ILE A 61 1.05 5.29 7.10
C ILE A 61 0.17 6.46 7.52
N SER A 62 0.48 7.65 6.99
CA SER A 62 -0.39 8.82 7.01
C SER A 62 -1.04 8.97 5.63
N ILE A 63 -2.35 9.21 5.61
CA ILE A 63 -3.12 9.42 4.38
C ILE A 63 -3.50 10.90 4.32
N GLU A 64 -3.34 11.49 3.14
CA GLU A 64 -3.75 12.87 2.84
C GLU A 64 -5.25 13.05 3.09
N GLY A 65 -5.62 14.19 3.69
CA GLY A 65 -7.01 14.48 4.08
C GLY A 65 -7.46 13.76 5.35
N LEU A 66 -6.77 12.71 5.80
CA LEU A 66 -7.12 12.00 7.02
C LEU A 66 -6.46 12.62 8.25
N THR A 67 -7.09 13.67 8.77
CA THR A 67 -6.59 14.44 9.91
C THR A 67 -7.58 14.42 11.08
N ARG A 68 -7.04 14.57 12.29
CA ARG A 68 -7.78 14.83 13.52
C ARG A 68 -7.32 16.17 14.09
N LYS A 69 -8.26 16.96 14.61
CA LYS A 69 -7.94 18.20 15.34
C LYS A 69 -7.49 17.88 16.76
N LYS A 70 -6.37 18.45 17.19
CA LYS A 70 -5.97 18.51 18.60
C LYS A 70 -6.82 19.52 19.38
N ALA A 71 -6.71 19.51 20.71
CA ALA A 71 -7.33 20.52 21.57
C ALA A 71 -6.88 21.95 21.18
N ASP A 72 -5.62 22.10 20.78
CA ASP A 72 -5.03 23.37 20.32
C ASP A 72 -5.49 23.78 18.90
N GLY A 73 -6.44 23.06 18.29
CA GLY A 73 -6.96 23.33 16.94
C GLY A 73 -6.05 22.89 15.79
N THR A 74 -4.81 22.51 16.05
CA THR A 74 -3.86 22.04 15.01
C THR A 74 -4.29 20.69 14.41
N PRO A 75 -4.27 20.53 13.06
CA PRO A 75 -4.58 19.27 12.42
C PRO A 75 -3.39 18.31 12.50
N VAL A 76 -3.64 17.07 12.88
CA VAL A 76 -2.64 16.00 12.95
C VAL A 76 -3.10 14.80 12.16
N TYR A 77 -2.22 14.27 11.32
CA TYR A 77 -2.50 13.08 10.52
C TYR A 77 -2.74 11.85 11.40
N ILE A 78 -3.81 11.11 11.09
CA ILE A 78 -4.10 9.84 11.73
C ILE A 78 -3.20 8.78 11.12
N LYS A 79 -2.47 8.05 11.98
CA LYS A 79 -1.59 6.96 11.56
C LYS A 79 -2.37 5.66 11.46
N ILE A 80 -2.48 5.10 10.25
CA ILE A 80 -3.18 3.85 9.97
C ILE A 80 -2.17 2.73 9.73
N HIS A 81 -2.46 1.52 10.21
CA HIS A 81 -1.62 0.36 9.92
C HIS A 81 -1.77 -0.11 8.47
N ALA A 82 -0.68 -0.43 7.79
CA ALA A 82 -0.66 -0.85 6.38
C ALA A 82 -1.60 -2.02 6.04
N SER A 83 -1.82 -2.95 6.98
CA SER A 83 -2.74 -4.08 6.78
C SER A 83 -4.23 -3.70 6.74
N LYS A 84 -4.59 -2.49 7.19
CA LYS A 84 -5.98 -1.99 7.17
C LYS A 84 -6.33 -1.30 5.86
N VAL A 85 -5.39 -1.17 4.93
CA VAL A 85 -5.60 -0.48 3.65
C VAL A 85 -5.43 -1.40 2.46
N VAL A 86 -6.08 -1.00 1.37
CA VAL A 86 -5.93 -1.58 0.03
C VAL A 86 -5.39 -0.48 -0.89
N ILE A 87 -4.40 -0.81 -1.71
CA ILE A 87 -3.86 0.11 -2.71
C ILE A 87 -4.81 0.11 -3.90
N THR A 88 -5.33 1.28 -4.27
CA THR A 88 -6.21 1.48 -5.43
C THR A 88 -5.43 1.92 -6.66
N LYS A 89 -4.38 2.74 -6.48
CA LYS A 89 -3.50 3.18 -7.56
C LYS A 89 -2.04 3.09 -7.13
N LEU A 90 -1.21 2.51 -7.98
CA LEU A 90 0.22 2.37 -7.77
C LEU A 90 0.98 3.50 -8.46
N THR A 91 1.93 4.07 -7.74
CA THR A 91 2.89 5.01 -8.31
C THR A 91 4.08 4.21 -8.83
N LEU A 92 4.33 4.31 -10.14
CA LEU A 92 5.32 3.49 -10.85
C LEU A 92 6.54 4.26 -11.33
N ASP A 93 6.88 5.42 -10.75
CA ASP A 93 7.99 6.24 -11.24
C ASP A 93 9.36 5.51 -11.19
N ASP A 94 9.54 4.63 -10.21
CA ASP A 94 10.77 3.89 -10.00
C ASP A 94 10.84 2.62 -10.88
N PRO A 95 11.86 2.47 -11.75
CA PRO A 95 12.00 1.31 -12.63
C PRO A 95 12.14 -0.01 -11.86
N LYS A 96 12.82 0.00 -10.70
CA LYS A 96 12.99 -1.19 -9.86
C LYS A 96 11.65 -1.65 -9.29
N ARG A 97 10.73 -0.72 -9.01
CA ARG A 97 9.37 -1.07 -8.54
C ARG A 97 8.59 -1.75 -9.66
N LYS A 98 8.66 -1.21 -10.88
CA LYS A 98 8.02 -1.83 -12.06
C LYS A 98 8.54 -3.25 -12.27
N GLU A 99 9.85 -3.45 -12.26
CA GLU A 99 10.47 -4.78 -12.43
C GLU A 99 10.01 -5.77 -11.35
N VAL A 100 10.01 -5.35 -10.08
CA VAL A 100 9.57 -6.19 -8.97
C VAL A 100 8.13 -6.60 -9.16
N ILE A 101 7.23 -5.69 -9.51
CA ILE A 101 5.81 -5.99 -9.71
C ILE A 101 5.60 -6.92 -10.92
N ASN A 102 6.28 -6.63 -12.04
CA ASN A 102 6.10 -7.35 -13.29
C ASN A 102 6.69 -8.77 -13.31
N ARG A 103 7.70 -9.07 -12.48
CA ARG A 103 8.36 -10.40 -12.43
C ARG A 103 7.39 -11.57 -12.19
N VAL A 104 6.25 -11.34 -11.55
CA VAL A 104 5.24 -12.40 -11.26
C VAL A 104 4.08 -12.41 -12.26
N SER A 105 3.83 -11.29 -12.95
CA SER A 105 2.75 -11.19 -13.94
C SER A 105 2.94 -12.17 -15.12
N GLN A 106 4.18 -12.48 -15.47
CA GLN A 106 4.54 -13.36 -16.58
C GLN A 106 4.19 -14.84 -16.32
N SER A 107 4.18 -15.30 -15.06
CA SER A 107 3.87 -16.69 -14.73
C SER A 107 2.38 -16.99 -14.58
N THR A 108 1.54 -15.97 -14.40
CA THR A 108 0.10 -16.12 -14.07
C THR A 108 -0.85 -15.82 -15.23
N LYS A 109 -0.39 -15.12 -16.28
CA LYS A 109 -1.20 -14.86 -17.48
C LYS A 109 -1.56 -16.13 -18.28
N GLY A 110 -0.88 -17.26 -18.04
CA GLY A 110 -1.17 -18.53 -18.72
C GLY A 110 -2.35 -19.35 -18.19
N GLN A 111 -3.08 -18.90 -17.14
CA GLN A 111 -4.15 -19.71 -16.50
C GLN A 111 -5.57 -19.11 -16.60
N GLN A 112 -5.77 -17.95 -17.22
CA GLN A 112 -7.08 -17.26 -17.27
C GLN A 112 -7.82 -17.43 -18.61
N GLU A 113 -7.81 -18.62 -19.22
CA GLU A 113 -8.74 -18.97 -20.32
C GLU A 113 -9.65 -20.18 -19.99
N GLY A 114 -9.45 -20.86 -18.85
CA GLY A 114 -10.14 -22.13 -18.54
C GLY A 114 -11.39 -22.07 -17.65
N GLY A 115 -12.10 -20.93 -17.57
CA GLY A 115 -13.12 -20.71 -16.53
C GLY A 115 -14.45 -20.13 -17.01
N LYS A 116 -15.06 -20.70 -18.05
CA LYS A 116 -16.51 -20.57 -18.30
C LYS A 116 -17.17 -21.92 -18.05
N LYS A 117 -17.95 -22.02 -16.98
CA LYS A 117 -19.09 -22.94 -16.84
C LYS A 117 -20.21 -22.18 -16.17
#